data_AF-A0A2N3HKI5-F1
#
_entry.id   AF-A0A2N3HKI5-F1
#
_cell.length_a   1.000
_cell.length_b   1.000
_cell.length_c   1.000
_cell.angle_alpha   90.00
_cell.angle_beta   90.00
_cell.angle_gamma   90.00
#
_symmetry.space_group_name_H-M   'P 1'
#
loop_
_entity.id
_entity.type
_entity.pdbx_description
1 polymer ?
#
loop_
_entity_poly.entity_id
_entity_poly.type
_entity_poly.pdbx_seq_one_letter_code
_entity_poly.pdbx_strand_id
1 'polypeptide(L)'
;MKKIIYLLMVLTTMGCAIKKDKKEQPKYQADWESLAEYDEAAEWFKDAKFGIYAHWGVMSVPAYANDWYARNMHIEGTDEYKHHVKTYGEPSKFGYHDFVPLFKAEKFDADAWADLFEKSGAKFAGLVAEHHDGWSNWGSKINPWNAVSMGPKRDVYGDLSKAIHKKGMKLVASFHIARNLQIYKEEPENWLNGISYFPYNPKMPTSSDDPLLAKMYGNIPKEKFYNDWLGQLKEVIDNYSPDLIYFDSQTQKIPESYKKEFAAYYFNDAVAKNKQVVFTHKEGEFPKTVSLEDFEKGRMNKITKDFWLTDETVSVGSWSYTHTLGLKKADEIIHVLADIVSKNGALMLNVSPMADGTILQNQQDILLEIGAWLKINGEAIYGSRTWDKFGEGPTKQEKSGMFLDKITYTPQDIRYTRKENTIYAIVLGWPGTSTPITLTSFTTKILGENIPNIKGVSILGHKGGVPFSLDTNGLHFKTPEQKINDMAFVVKIETK
;
A
#
# COMPACT_ATOMS: atom_id res chain seq x y z
N MET A 1 74.35 -28.54 58.44
CA MET A 1 73.70 -27.54 59.31
C MET A 1 72.75 -26.70 58.47
N LYS A 2 71.55 -26.44 59.00
CA LYS A 2 70.33 -25.87 58.41
C LYS A 2 70.53 -24.81 57.30
N LYS A 3 69.89 -25.02 56.14
CA LYS A 3 69.56 -23.94 55.19
C LYS A 3 68.04 -23.71 55.23
N ILE A 4 67.67 -22.51 55.66
CA ILE A 4 66.29 -22.00 55.72
C ILE A 4 65.91 -21.55 54.30
N ILE A 5 64.79 -22.08 53.79
CA ILE A 5 64.18 -21.67 52.52
C ILE A 5 63.07 -20.68 52.85
N TYR A 6 63.20 -19.45 52.37
CA TYR A 6 62.12 -18.45 52.39
C TYR A 6 61.18 -18.70 51.22
N LEU A 7 59.91 -18.95 51.53
CA LEU A 7 58.83 -19.08 50.55
C LEU A 7 58.28 -17.67 50.25
N LEU A 8 58.46 -17.19 49.03
CA LEU A 8 57.88 -15.94 48.54
C LEU A 8 56.45 -16.25 48.04
N MET A 9 55.43 -15.74 48.74
CA MET A 9 54.05 -15.74 48.24
C MET A 9 53.90 -14.67 47.16
N VAL A 10 53.63 -15.08 45.92
CA VAL A 10 53.21 -14.21 44.83
C VAL A 10 51.68 -14.14 44.85
N LEU A 11 51.12 -13.01 45.30
CA LEU A 11 49.71 -12.68 45.11
C LEU A 11 49.49 -12.26 43.65
N THR A 12 48.85 -13.13 42.86
CA THR A 12 48.31 -12.76 41.54
C THR A 12 46.94 -12.10 41.71
N THR A 13 46.88 -10.78 41.55
CA THR A 13 45.62 -10.04 41.41
C THR A 13 45.04 -10.29 40.02
N MET A 14 43.98 -11.09 39.95
CA MET A 14 43.20 -11.30 38.73
C MET A 14 42.26 -10.11 38.54
N GLY A 15 42.69 -9.12 37.75
CA GLY A 15 41.84 -8.00 37.36
C GLY A 15 40.83 -8.43 36.30
N CYS A 16 39.56 -8.57 36.67
CA CYS A 16 38.45 -8.68 35.72
C CYS A 16 38.33 -7.37 34.92
N ALA A 17 38.87 -7.34 33.71
CA ALA A 17 38.56 -6.30 32.74
C ALA A 17 37.18 -6.59 32.13
N ILE A 18 36.16 -5.85 32.58
CA ILE A 18 34.85 -5.80 31.94
C ILE A 18 35.05 -5.21 30.54
N LYS A 19 34.96 -6.04 29.50
CA LYS A 19 34.80 -5.57 28.12
C LYS A 19 33.46 -4.82 28.05
N LYS A 20 33.52 -3.49 28.03
CA LYS A 20 32.39 -2.69 27.56
C LYS A 20 32.23 -3.00 26.07
N ASP A 21 31.20 -3.76 25.71
CA ASP A 21 30.75 -3.81 24.32
C ASP A 21 30.48 -2.37 23.87
N LYS A 22 31.30 -1.88 22.92
CA LYS A 22 30.98 -0.65 22.21
C LYS A 22 29.70 -0.94 21.44
N LYS A 23 28.54 -0.50 21.97
CA LYS A 23 27.33 -0.41 21.16
C LYS A 23 27.68 0.45 19.95
N GLU A 24 27.76 -0.19 18.80
CA GLU A 24 27.93 0.49 17.52
C GLU A 24 26.79 1.50 17.40
N GLN A 25 27.13 2.76 17.12
CA GLN A 25 26.08 3.77 17.00
C GLN A 25 25.20 3.43 15.79
N PRO A 26 23.88 3.65 15.87
CA PRO A 26 23.00 3.39 14.75
C PRO A 26 23.46 4.20 13.54
N LYS A 27 23.37 3.60 12.35
CA LYS A 27 23.79 4.25 11.09
C LYS A 27 22.95 5.50 10.83
N TYR A 28 21.64 5.40 11.01
CA TYR A 28 20.70 6.49 10.82
C TYR A 28 20.28 7.08 12.17
N GLN A 29 20.43 8.38 12.34
CA GLN A 29 19.98 9.10 13.53
C GLN A 29 18.54 9.61 13.34
N ALA A 30 17.84 9.92 14.42
CA ALA A 30 16.50 10.51 14.38
C ALA A 30 16.55 12.00 13.97
N ASP A 31 17.03 12.24 12.75
CA ASP A 31 17.20 13.55 12.14
C ASP A 31 17.00 13.47 10.62
N TRP A 32 16.29 14.45 10.04
CA TRP A 32 15.91 14.40 8.63
C TRP A 32 17.11 14.43 7.69
N GLU A 33 18.20 15.13 8.05
CA GLU A 33 19.43 15.14 7.26
C GLU A 33 20.08 13.76 7.23
N SER A 34 20.23 13.11 8.39
CA SER A 34 20.77 11.74 8.49
C SER A 34 19.86 10.72 7.78
N LEU A 35 18.54 10.86 7.93
CA LEU A 35 17.57 9.93 7.33
C LEU A 35 17.52 10.04 5.81
N ALA A 36 17.76 11.23 5.24
CA ALA A 36 17.80 11.45 3.79
C ALA A 36 19.02 10.82 3.11
N GLU A 37 20.00 10.32 3.87
CA GLU A 37 21.09 9.50 3.33
C GLU A 37 20.66 8.04 3.07
N TYR A 38 19.48 7.64 3.53
CA TYR A 38 18.87 6.37 3.15
C TYR A 38 18.33 6.50 1.73
N ASP A 39 18.68 5.56 0.83
CA ASP A 39 18.12 5.52 -0.51
C ASP A 39 16.61 5.21 -0.43
N GLU A 40 15.77 6.25 -0.45
CA GLU A 40 14.33 6.15 -0.20
C GLU A 40 13.61 5.32 -1.25
N ALA A 41 14.24 5.11 -2.40
CA ALA A 41 13.60 4.55 -3.57
C ALA A 41 14.19 3.16 -3.86
N ALA A 42 13.91 2.21 -2.96
CA ALA A 42 14.35 0.83 -3.05
C ALA A 42 14.06 0.29 -4.46
N GLU A 43 15.10 -0.15 -5.17
CA GLU A 43 14.97 -0.59 -6.57
C GLU A 43 13.96 -1.72 -6.72
N TRP A 44 13.82 -2.59 -5.71
CA TRP A 44 12.79 -3.63 -5.70
C TRP A 44 11.38 -3.04 -5.81
N PHE A 45 11.10 -1.90 -5.16
CA PHE A 45 9.78 -1.27 -5.16
C PHE A 45 9.50 -0.59 -6.50
N LYS A 46 10.52 0.10 -7.05
CA LYS A 46 10.46 0.64 -8.42
C LYS A 46 10.24 -0.48 -9.43
N ASP A 47 10.77 -1.67 -9.24
CA ASP A 47 10.60 -2.79 -10.17
C ASP A 47 9.27 -3.52 -9.98
N ALA A 48 8.72 -3.50 -8.76
CA ALA A 48 7.52 -4.24 -8.38
C ALA A 48 6.26 -3.76 -9.08
N LYS A 49 6.04 -2.43 -9.19
CA LYS A 49 4.91 -1.73 -9.83
C LYS A 49 3.49 -2.02 -9.34
N PHE A 50 3.19 -3.25 -8.94
CA PHE A 50 1.85 -3.70 -8.60
C PHE A 50 1.87 -4.53 -7.31
N GLY A 51 1.00 -4.18 -6.39
CA GLY A 51 0.81 -4.90 -5.14
C GLY A 51 -0.65 -4.92 -4.70
N ILE A 52 -0.94 -5.71 -3.67
CA ILE A 52 -2.30 -5.88 -3.12
C ILE A 52 -2.32 -5.68 -1.62
N TYR A 53 -3.37 -5.04 -1.13
CA TYR A 53 -3.66 -5.04 0.31
C TYR A 53 -5.15 -5.22 0.57
N ALA A 54 -5.55 -5.28 1.83
CA ALA A 54 -6.94 -5.45 2.21
C ALA A 54 -7.32 -4.56 3.40
N HIS A 55 -8.44 -3.86 3.27
CA HIS A 55 -9.15 -3.23 4.38
C HIS A 55 -10.08 -4.24 5.02
N TRP A 56 -9.58 -4.90 6.07
CA TRP A 56 -10.29 -5.98 6.73
C TRP A 56 -10.02 -5.99 8.23
N GLY A 57 -11.08 -6.18 9.01
CA GLY A 57 -11.06 -6.15 10.47
C GLY A 57 -12.47 -6.05 11.03
N VAL A 58 -12.60 -5.53 12.25
CA VAL A 58 -13.90 -5.35 12.92
C VAL A 58 -14.86 -4.48 12.09
N MET A 59 -14.33 -3.50 11.34
CA MET A 59 -15.09 -2.64 10.41
C MET A 59 -15.84 -3.41 9.32
N SER A 60 -15.43 -4.65 9.02
CA SER A 60 -16.08 -5.48 8.02
C SER A 60 -17.33 -6.20 8.54
N VAL A 61 -17.53 -6.27 9.87
CA VAL A 61 -18.67 -6.97 10.50
C VAL A 61 -20.02 -6.37 10.11
N PRO A 62 -20.23 -5.03 10.16
CA PRO A 62 -21.53 -4.45 9.84
C PRO A 62 -21.89 -4.56 8.36
N ALA A 63 -20.89 -4.74 7.48
CA ALA A 63 -21.05 -4.86 6.02
C ALA A 63 -21.96 -3.79 5.39
N TYR A 64 -21.86 -2.55 5.86
CA TYR A 64 -22.77 -1.45 5.51
C TYR A 64 -22.03 -0.15 5.22
N ALA A 65 -22.49 0.58 4.19
CA ALA A 65 -21.98 1.88 3.71
C ALA A 65 -20.52 1.90 3.27
N ASN A 66 -19.56 1.92 4.20
CA ASN A 66 -18.12 2.01 3.92
C ASN A 66 -17.27 1.67 5.16
N ASP A 67 -15.94 1.67 5.00
CA ASP A 67 -14.94 1.47 6.06
C ASP A 67 -14.94 2.55 7.18
N TRP A 68 -15.68 3.64 7.01
CA TRP A 68 -15.93 4.64 8.06
C TRP A 68 -17.20 4.38 8.88
N TYR A 69 -17.84 3.22 8.73
CA TYR A 69 -19.01 2.84 9.53
C TYR A 69 -18.77 3.04 11.04
N ALA A 70 -17.61 2.65 11.55
CA ALA A 70 -17.25 2.78 12.96
C ALA A 70 -17.35 4.23 13.47
N ARG A 71 -17.00 5.21 12.64
CA ARG A 71 -17.24 6.63 12.94
C ARG A 71 -18.72 6.98 12.77
N ASN A 72 -19.25 6.74 11.58
CA ASN A 72 -20.52 7.31 11.13
C ASN A 72 -21.72 6.76 11.90
N MET A 73 -21.62 5.56 12.47
CA MET A 73 -22.65 4.99 13.36
C MET A 73 -22.87 5.81 14.64
N HIS A 74 -21.96 6.72 15.00
CA HIS A 74 -22.08 7.60 16.17
C HIS A 74 -22.55 9.02 15.82
N ILE A 75 -22.86 9.30 14.56
CA ILE A 75 -23.30 10.62 14.08
C ILE A 75 -24.78 10.54 13.73
N GLU A 76 -25.64 11.13 14.57
CA GLU A 76 -27.09 11.13 14.35
C GLU A 76 -27.45 11.67 12.96
N GLY A 77 -28.35 10.97 12.27
CA GLY A 77 -28.86 11.37 10.95
C GLY A 77 -28.10 10.80 9.75
N THR A 78 -26.90 10.23 9.93
CA THR A 78 -26.22 9.46 8.89
C THR A 78 -26.99 8.17 8.56
N ASP A 79 -26.72 7.59 7.40
CA ASP A 79 -27.36 6.32 7.03
C ASP A 79 -26.81 5.16 7.85
N GLU A 80 -25.53 5.22 8.24
CA GLU A 80 -24.89 4.29 9.16
C GLU A 80 -25.56 4.32 10.54
N TYR A 81 -25.84 5.49 11.11
CA TYR A 81 -26.56 5.63 12.38
C TYR A 81 -27.96 5.02 12.30
N LYS A 82 -28.74 5.38 11.27
CA LYS A 82 -30.10 4.85 11.07
C LYS A 82 -30.09 3.32 10.92
N HIS A 83 -29.16 2.80 10.13
CA HIS A 83 -28.98 1.35 9.97
C HIS A 83 -28.58 0.70 11.30
N HIS A 84 -27.68 1.33 12.06
CA HIS A 84 -27.22 0.82 13.35
C HIS A 84 -28.37 0.71 14.35
N VAL A 85 -29.14 1.79 14.55
CA VAL A 85 -30.32 1.80 15.42
C VAL A 85 -31.33 0.73 15.04
N LYS A 86 -31.59 0.58 13.73
CA LYS A 86 -32.55 -0.41 13.23
C LYS A 86 -32.08 -1.85 13.45
N THR A 87 -30.78 -2.12 13.35
CA THR A 87 -30.22 -3.48 13.27
C THR A 87 -29.68 -3.98 14.60
N TYR A 88 -29.00 -3.12 15.35
CA TYR A 88 -28.26 -3.45 16.58
C TYR A 88 -28.79 -2.72 17.82
N GLY A 89 -29.47 -1.57 17.62
CA GLY A 89 -29.99 -0.72 18.67
C GLY A 89 -29.20 0.60 18.81
N GLU A 90 -29.50 1.36 19.85
CA GLU A 90 -28.85 2.68 20.05
C GLU A 90 -27.32 2.54 20.20
N PRO A 91 -26.50 3.38 19.51
CA PRO A 91 -25.04 3.33 19.62
C PRO A 91 -24.48 3.56 21.04
N SER A 92 -25.30 4.16 21.92
CA SER A 92 -24.99 4.32 23.35
C SER A 92 -25.12 3.02 24.16
N LYS A 93 -25.80 2.01 23.61
CA LYS A 93 -26.04 0.70 24.23
C LYS A 93 -25.31 -0.43 23.51
N PHE A 94 -25.25 -0.36 22.18
CA PHE A 94 -24.45 -1.24 21.34
C PHE A 94 -23.40 -0.36 20.65
N GLY A 95 -22.21 -0.27 21.22
CA GLY A 95 -21.12 0.52 20.67
C GLY A 95 -20.35 -0.23 19.59
N TYR A 96 -19.44 0.46 18.92
CA TYR A 96 -18.56 -0.19 17.94
C TYR A 96 -17.72 -1.35 18.54
N HIS A 97 -17.32 -1.24 19.81
CA HIS A 97 -16.60 -2.29 20.54
C HIS A 97 -17.40 -3.61 20.64
N ASP A 98 -18.73 -3.56 20.58
CA ASP A 98 -19.58 -4.76 20.63
C ASP A 98 -19.56 -5.57 19.33
N PHE A 99 -18.98 -5.04 18.23
CA PHE A 99 -18.68 -5.83 17.04
C PHE A 99 -17.44 -6.71 17.19
N VAL A 100 -16.55 -6.44 18.16
CA VAL A 100 -15.29 -7.19 18.31
C VAL A 100 -15.53 -8.70 18.50
N PRO A 101 -16.45 -9.16 19.37
CA PRO A 101 -16.75 -10.59 19.50
C PRO A 101 -17.38 -11.23 18.25
N LEU A 102 -17.92 -10.42 17.34
CA LEU A 102 -18.55 -10.87 16.10
C LEU A 102 -17.53 -11.01 14.96
N PHE A 103 -16.37 -10.36 15.06
CA PHE A 103 -15.26 -10.55 14.13
C PHE A 103 -14.49 -11.83 14.47
N LYS A 104 -14.88 -12.95 13.85
CA LYS A 104 -14.32 -14.28 14.15
C LYS A 104 -13.34 -14.82 13.10
N ALA A 105 -13.34 -14.27 11.90
CA ALA A 105 -12.48 -14.72 10.80
C ALA A 105 -12.55 -16.25 10.51
N GLU A 106 -13.74 -16.86 10.61
CA GLU A 106 -13.93 -18.32 10.61
C GLU A 106 -13.48 -19.02 9.31
N LYS A 107 -13.45 -18.29 8.19
CA LYS A 107 -13.02 -18.78 6.87
C LYS A 107 -11.72 -18.13 6.39
N PHE A 108 -11.00 -17.42 7.26
CA PHE A 108 -9.74 -16.82 6.89
C PHE A 108 -8.65 -17.88 6.67
N ASP A 109 -8.10 -17.86 5.45
CA ASP A 109 -7.00 -18.70 5.02
C ASP A 109 -5.89 -17.82 4.41
N ALA A 110 -4.81 -17.67 5.17
CA ALA A 110 -3.65 -16.89 4.79
C ALA A 110 -2.93 -17.43 3.54
N ASP A 111 -2.83 -18.75 3.40
CA ASP A 111 -2.19 -19.38 2.23
C ASP A 111 -3.06 -19.17 0.97
N ALA A 112 -4.39 -19.27 1.09
CA ALA A 112 -5.30 -19.01 -0.03
C ALA A 112 -5.27 -17.54 -0.48
N TRP A 113 -5.20 -16.59 0.47
CA TRP A 113 -5.04 -15.17 0.14
C TRP A 113 -3.72 -14.89 -0.55
N ALA A 114 -2.60 -15.38 0.01
CA ALA A 114 -1.28 -15.18 -0.59
C ALA A 114 -1.18 -15.83 -1.98
N ASP A 115 -1.80 -17.00 -2.19
CA ASP A 115 -1.88 -17.65 -3.50
C ASP A 115 -2.67 -16.83 -4.52
N LEU A 116 -3.82 -16.27 -4.12
CA LEU A 116 -4.60 -15.36 -4.96
C LEU A 116 -3.80 -14.10 -5.32
N PHE A 117 -3.10 -13.50 -4.35
CA PHE A 117 -2.30 -12.29 -4.56
C PHE A 117 -1.10 -12.56 -5.47
N GLU A 118 -0.41 -13.68 -5.32
CA GLU A 118 0.66 -14.07 -6.25
C GLU A 118 0.10 -14.27 -7.67
N LYS A 119 -1.02 -15.00 -7.79
CA LYS A 119 -1.65 -15.30 -9.09
C LYS A 119 -2.16 -14.06 -9.82
N SER A 120 -2.51 -13.00 -9.09
CA SER A 120 -2.86 -11.70 -9.67
C SER A 120 -1.67 -10.95 -10.26
N GLY A 121 -0.44 -11.41 -9.97
CA GLY A 121 0.80 -10.74 -10.36
C GLY A 121 1.35 -9.76 -9.32
N ALA A 122 0.77 -9.66 -8.13
CA ALA A 122 1.30 -8.79 -7.08
C ALA A 122 2.77 -9.14 -6.75
N LYS A 123 3.60 -8.11 -6.53
CA LYS A 123 5.00 -8.26 -6.09
C LYS A 123 5.21 -7.86 -4.64
N PHE A 124 4.28 -7.08 -4.10
CA PHE A 124 4.16 -6.79 -2.68
C PHE A 124 2.71 -6.99 -2.27
N ALA A 125 2.48 -7.49 -1.06
CA ALA A 125 1.14 -7.65 -0.53
C ALA A 125 1.07 -7.47 0.98
N GLY A 126 -0.13 -7.22 1.51
CA GLY A 126 -0.33 -7.20 2.96
C GLY A 126 -1.76 -6.88 3.38
N LEU A 127 -1.88 -6.33 4.58
CA LEU A 127 -3.15 -6.04 5.25
C LEU A 127 -3.04 -4.69 5.96
N VAL A 128 -4.17 -4.02 6.13
CA VAL A 128 -4.27 -2.94 7.12
C VAL A 128 -4.01 -3.53 8.51
N ALA A 129 -2.78 -3.30 9.00
CA ALA A 129 -2.34 -3.79 10.30
C ALA A 129 -3.18 -3.14 11.41
N GLU A 130 -3.46 -1.85 11.27
CA GLU A 130 -4.34 -1.09 12.15
C GLU A 130 -4.98 0.08 11.41
N HIS A 131 -6.31 0.10 11.37
CA HIS A 131 -7.09 1.17 10.74
C HIS A 131 -7.31 2.32 11.74
N HIS A 132 -8.24 3.23 11.44
CA HIS A 132 -8.59 4.34 12.33
C HIS A 132 -9.38 3.93 13.59
N ASP A 133 -9.89 2.70 13.61
CA ASP A 133 -10.90 2.21 14.55
C ASP A 133 -10.30 1.70 15.88
N GLY A 134 -8.97 1.73 16.03
CA GLY A 134 -8.26 1.29 17.23
C GLY A 134 -8.08 -0.23 17.33
N TRP A 135 -8.31 -0.97 16.26
CA TRP A 135 -8.16 -2.43 16.21
C TRP A 135 -6.84 -2.87 15.55
N SER A 136 -6.04 -3.66 16.26
CA SER A 136 -4.80 -4.25 15.74
C SER A 136 -5.03 -5.67 15.20
N ASN A 137 -4.69 -5.93 13.94
CA ASN A 137 -4.84 -7.25 13.30
C ASN A 137 -3.71 -8.25 13.66
N TRP A 138 -2.82 -7.91 14.60
CA TRP A 138 -1.77 -8.76 15.12
C TRP A 138 -1.89 -8.96 16.64
N GLY A 139 -1.04 -9.82 17.23
CA GLY A 139 -0.98 -9.99 18.68
C GLY A 139 -0.22 -8.87 19.41
N SER A 140 -0.78 -7.66 19.50
CA SER A 140 -0.13 -6.53 20.19
C SER A 140 -0.02 -6.74 21.70
N LYS A 141 1.11 -6.34 22.30
CA LYS A 141 1.27 -6.25 23.76
C LYS A 141 0.91 -4.86 24.30
N ILE A 142 0.87 -3.86 23.43
CA ILE A 142 0.54 -2.46 23.75
C ILE A 142 -0.97 -2.21 23.64
N ASN A 143 -1.61 -2.73 22.60
CA ASN A 143 -3.05 -2.55 22.37
C ASN A 143 -3.82 -3.82 22.74
N PRO A 144 -4.67 -3.82 23.78
CA PRO A 144 -5.50 -4.98 24.12
C PRO A 144 -6.59 -5.28 23.08
N TRP A 145 -6.98 -4.29 22.27
CA TRP A 145 -7.94 -4.45 21.17
C TRP A 145 -7.26 -5.06 19.95
N ASN A 146 -7.02 -6.37 20.03
CA ASN A 146 -6.25 -7.04 19.01
C ASN A 146 -6.73 -8.46 18.70
N ALA A 147 -6.39 -8.95 17.51
CA ALA A 147 -6.89 -10.19 16.93
C ALA A 147 -6.52 -11.46 17.71
N VAL A 148 -5.46 -11.44 18.52
CA VAL A 148 -5.08 -12.59 19.38
C VAL A 148 -5.81 -12.52 20.71
N SER A 149 -5.88 -11.35 21.32
CA SER A 149 -6.50 -11.13 22.62
C SER A 149 -8.02 -11.19 22.57
N MET A 150 -8.62 -10.88 21.42
CA MET A 150 -10.08 -10.76 21.22
C MET A 150 -10.48 -11.32 19.84
N GLY A 151 -11.76 -11.20 19.48
CA GLY A 151 -12.28 -11.59 18.15
C GLY A 151 -11.85 -13.00 17.73
N PRO A 152 -11.02 -13.14 16.66
CA PRO A 152 -10.65 -14.42 16.08
C PRO A 152 -9.69 -15.27 16.92
N LYS A 153 -9.09 -14.71 17.99
CA LYS A 153 -8.07 -15.38 18.82
C LYS A 153 -6.90 -15.94 18.00
N ARG A 154 -6.50 -15.18 16.97
CA ARG A 154 -5.53 -15.58 15.95
C ARG A 154 -4.70 -14.39 15.50
N ASP A 155 -3.40 -14.60 15.33
CA ASP A 155 -2.50 -13.59 14.76
C ASP A 155 -2.69 -13.55 13.24
N VAL A 156 -3.75 -12.85 12.80
CA VAL A 156 -4.15 -12.76 11.40
C VAL A 156 -3.06 -12.14 10.54
N TYR A 157 -2.49 -11.02 10.99
CA TYR A 157 -1.39 -10.35 10.29
C TYR A 157 -0.14 -11.25 10.23
N GLY A 158 0.21 -11.91 11.33
CA GLY A 158 1.36 -12.82 11.38
C GLY A 158 1.21 -14.04 10.48
N ASP A 159 0.03 -14.63 10.38
CA ASP A 159 -0.25 -15.75 9.49
C ASP A 159 -0.17 -15.33 8.01
N LEU A 160 -0.76 -14.18 7.66
CA LEU A 160 -0.67 -13.64 6.30
C LEU A 160 0.76 -13.25 5.93
N SER A 161 1.51 -12.64 6.85
CA SER A 161 2.93 -12.30 6.68
C SER A 161 3.76 -13.52 6.28
N LYS A 162 3.61 -14.65 7.00
CA LYS A 162 4.30 -15.91 6.68
C LYS A 162 3.91 -16.43 5.29
N ALA A 163 2.62 -16.40 4.94
CA ALA A 163 2.14 -16.88 3.66
C ALA A 163 2.65 -16.02 2.48
N ILE A 164 2.68 -14.69 2.64
CA ILE A 164 3.23 -13.74 1.65
C ILE A 164 4.72 -14.00 1.42
N HIS A 165 5.51 -14.15 2.48
CA HIS A 165 6.93 -14.47 2.37
C HIS A 165 7.17 -15.83 1.71
N LYS A 166 6.36 -16.84 2.02
CA LYS A 166 6.41 -18.17 1.39
C LYS A 166 6.16 -18.11 -0.13
N LYS A 167 5.39 -17.12 -0.60
CA LYS A 167 5.15 -16.83 -2.02
C LYS A 167 6.20 -15.91 -2.66
N GLY A 168 7.23 -15.49 -1.91
CA GLY A 168 8.30 -14.62 -2.43
C GLY A 168 7.86 -13.19 -2.70
N MET A 169 6.70 -12.77 -2.19
CA MET A 169 6.24 -11.38 -2.26
C MET A 169 6.79 -10.57 -1.10
N LYS A 170 6.91 -9.26 -1.32
CA LYS A 170 7.30 -8.27 -0.31
C LYS A 170 6.13 -7.96 0.62
N LEU A 171 6.38 -7.78 1.91
CA LEU A 171 5.33 -7.59 2.91
C LEU A 171 4.96 -6.13 3.13
N VAL A 172 3.66 -5.82 3.15
CA VAL A 172 3.10 -4.51 3.48
C VAL A 172 2.48 -4.53 4.88
N ALA A 173 2.72 -3.47 5.66
CA ALA A 173 1.96 -3.13 6.86
C ALA A 173 1.32 -1.75 6.67
N SER A 174 -0.01 -1.68 6.62
CA SER A 174 -0.70 -0.38 6.51
C SER A 174 -1.21 0.11 7.87
N PHE A 175 -0.90 1.36 8.21
CA PHE A 175 -1.23 2.03 9.46
C PHE A 175 -2.01 3.32 9.22
N HIS A 176 -3.21 3.37 9.79
CA HIS A 176 -4.10 4.53 9.68
C HIS A 176 -4.40 5.16 11.05
N ILE A 177 -3.77 4.63 12.09
CA ILE A 177 -4.13 4.89 13.48
C ILE A 177 -3.97 6.35 13.88
N ALA A 178 -3.12 7.16 13.22
CA ALA A 178 -2.90 8.56 13.60
C ALA A 178 -4.21 9.35 13.72
N ARG A 179 -5.19 9.12 12.83
CA ARG A 179 -6.52 9.77 12.87
C ARG A 179 -7.33 9.40 14.13
N ASN A 180 -7.08 8.26 14.78
CA ASN A 180 -7.80 7.79 15.97
C ASN A 180 -7.65 8.74 17.17
N LEU A 181 -6.48 9.37 17.35
CA LEU A 181 -6.25 10.29 18.48
C LEU A 181 -7.33 11.36 18.56
N GLN A 182 -8.07 11.36 19.67
CA GLN A 182 -9.09 12.33 20.01
C GLN A 182 -8.44 13.64 20.47
N ILE A 183 -8.78 14.75 19.82
CA ILE A 183 -8.25 16.08 20.14
C ILE A 183 -9.33 17.11 20.49
N TYR A 184 -10.61 16.78 20.36
CA TYR A 184 -11.74 17.70 20.55
C TYR A 184 -12.51 17.49 21.85
N LYS A 185 -11.92 16.79 22.83
CA LYS A 185 -12.55 16.53 24.15
C LYS A 185 -13.11 17.82 24.80
N GLU A 186 -12.34 18.90 24.75
CA GLU A 186 -12.68 20.19 25.34
C GLU A 186 -13.30 21.19 24.35
N GLU A 187 -13.68 20.75 23.14
CA GLU A 187 -14.19 21.61 22.05
C GLU A 187 -15.53 21.07 21.49
N PRO A 188 -16.66 21.27 22.20
CA PRO A 188 -17.97 20.72 21.82
C PRO A 188 -18.46 21.03 20.42
N GLU A 189 -18.16 22.23 19.93
CA GLU A 189 -18.45 22.69 18.58
C GLU A 189 -17.72 21.88 17.50
N ASN A 190 -16.60 21.22 17.86
CA ASN A 190 -15.75 20.45 16.97
C ASN A 190 -15.86 18.93 17.19
N TRP A 191 -16.77 18.45 18.05
CA TRP A 191 -16.92 17.02 18.32
C TRP A 191 -17.19 16.16 17.08
N LEU A 192 -17.74 16.72 16.00
CA LEU A 192 -18.00 16.01 14.74
C LEU A 192 -16.91 16.22 13.68
N ASN A 193 -15.81 16.91 14.00
CA ASN A 193 -14.74 17.16 13.05
C ASN A 193 -13.99 15.86 12.71
N GLY A 194 -13.66 15.66 11.43
CA GLY A 194 -13.03 14.45 10.90
C GLY A 194 -11.55 14.27 11.23
N ILE A 195 -10.88 15.28 11.78
CA ILE A 195 -9.47 15.19 12.19
C ILE A 195 -9.27 14.15 13.31
N SER A 196 -10.24 14.01 14.23
CA SER A 196 -10.35 12.86 15.13
C SER A 196 -11.30 11.84 14.52
N TYR A 197 -10.94 10.56 14.48
CA TYR A 197 -11.74 9.55 13.79
C TYR A 197 -13.09 9.27 14.46
N PHE A 198 -13.15 9.26 15.80
CA PHE A 198 -14.42 9.12 16.51
C PHE A 198 -14.93 10.48 16.98
N PRO A 199 -16.25 10.73 16.92
CA PRO A 199 -16.82 11.93 17.54
C PRO A 199 -16.77 11.83 19.08
N TYR A 200 -16.56 12.93 19.80
CA TYR A 200 -16.39 12.90 21.26
C TYR A 200 -17.72 12.92 22.06
N ASN A 201 -18.91 12.88 21.45
CA ASN A 201 -20.19 13.04 22.16
C ASN A 201 -20.23 12.35 23.57
N PRO A 202 -20.34 13.10 24.70
CA PRO A 202 -20.31 12.57 26.08
C PRO A 202 -21.38 11.53 26.42
N LYS A 203 -22.37 11.35 25.54
CA LYS A 203 -23.43 10.34 25.66
C LYS A 203 -23.10 9.03 24.93
N MET A 204 -21.94 8.96 24.27
CA MET A 204 -21.52 7.83 23.44
C MET A 204 -20.26 7.16 24.00
N PRO A 205 -20.07 5.85 23.77
CA PRO A 205 -18.88 5.11 24.19
C PRO A 205 -17.56 5.71 23.69
N THR A 206 -17.62 6.45 22.58
CA THR A 206 -16.47 7.13 21.96
C THR A 206 -15.80 8.18 22.85
N SER A 207 -16.46 8.58 23.94
CA SER A 207 -15.97 9.54 24.93
C SER A 207 -15.68 8.91 26.30
N SER A 208 -15.78 7.59 26.39
CA SER A 208 -15.60 6.87 27.64
C SER A 208 -14.21 7.12 28.22
N ASP A 209 -14.15 7.34 29.53
CA ASP A 209 -12.90 7.37 30.31
C ASP A 209 -12.56 5.98 30.89
N ASP A 210 -13.36 4.94 30.60
CA ASP A 210 -12.98 3.55 30.89
C ASP A 210 -11.66 3.24 30.15
N PRO A 211 -10.60 2.76 30.84
CA PRO A 211 -9.29 2.62 30.22
C PRO A 211 -9.26 1.73 28.98
N LEU A 212 -10.11 0.69 28.94
CA LEU A 212 -10.16 -0.22 27.81
C LEU A 212 -10.87 0.47 26.63
N LEU A 213 -12.07 1.00 26.82
CA LEU A 213 -12.81 1.71 25.75
C LEU A 213 -12.05 2.96 25.27
N ALA A 214 -11.48 3.74 26.18
CA ALA A 214 -10.68 4.91 25.87
C ALA A 214 -9.54 4.59 24.91
N LYS A 215 -8.90 3.41 25.07
CA LYS A 215 -7.82 2.95 24.18
C LYS A 215 -8.31 2.65 22.75
N MET A 216 -9.50 2.05 22.59
CA MET A 216 -10.08 1.81 21.25
C MET A 216 -10.45 3.12 20.55
N TYR A 217 -11.11 4.01 21.28
CA TYR A 217 -11.69 5.23 20.72
C TYR A 217 -10.71 6.41 20.65
N GLY A 218 -9.44 6.19 21.01
CA GLY A 218 -8.40 7.21 20.97
C GLY A 218 -8.56 8.32 22.01
N ASN A 219 -9.40 8.10 23.03
CA ASN A 219 -9.64 9.02 24.14
C ASN A 219 -8.61 8.84 25.27
N ILE A 220 -7.34 8.75 24.90
CA ILE A 220 -6.21 8.61 25.84
C ILE A 220 -5.34 9.87 25.84
N PRO A 221 -4.53 10.12 26.89
CA PRO A 221 -3.60 11.24 26.89
C PRO A 221 -2.67 11.22 25.67
N LYS A 222 -2.43 12.39 25.08
CA LYS A 222 -1.63 12.56 23.84
C LYS A 222 -0.26 11.87 23.94
N GLU A 223 0.49 12.10 25.02
CA GLU A 223 1.79 11.47 25.22
C GLU A 223 1.71 9.94 25.26
N LYS A 224 0.65 9.37 25.85
CA LYS A 224 0.44 7.92 25.80
C LYS A 224 0.18 7.46 24.38
N PHE A 225 -0.66 8.18 23.63
CA PHE A 225 -0.93 7.87 22.23
C PHE A 225 0.33 7.90 21.37
N TYR A 226 1.21 8.89 21.53
CA TYR A 226 2.45 9.00 20.75
C TYR A 226 3.41 7.86 21.05
N ASN A 227 3.57 7.49 22.32
CA ASN A 227 4.36 6.33 22.74
C ASN A 227 3.77 5.02 22.20
N ASP A 228 2.46 4.84 22.28
CA ASP A 228 1.77 3.67 21.76
C ASP A 228 1.92 3.58 20.23
N TRP A 229 1.76 4.70 19.50
CA TRP A 229 1.93 4.77 18.04
C TRP A 229 3.31 4.26 17.60
N LEU A 230 4.37 4.79 18.21
CA LEU A 230 5.74 4.36 17.90
C LEU A 230 6.00 2.92 18.36
N GLY A 231 5.50 2.55 19.54
CA GLY A 231 5.69 1.21 20.09
C GLY A 231 5.00 0.13 19.25
N GLN A 232 3.78 0.38 18.77
CA GLN A 232 3.04 -0.55 17.89
C GLN A 232 3.72 -0.71 16.53
N LEU A 233 4.29 0.38 15.97
CA LEU A 233 5.13 0.29 14.77
C LEU A 233 6.36 -0.59 15.01
N LYS A 234 7.07 -0.40 16.13
CA LYS A 234 8.21 -1.24 16.52
C LYS A 234 7.81 -2.70 16.71
N GLU A 235 6.68 -2.99 17.35
CA GLU A 235 6.16 -4.37 17.46
C GLU A 235 5.99 -5.02 16.09
N VAL A 236 5.44 -4.32 15.11
CA VAL A 236 5.24 -4.88 13.76
C VAL A 236 6.57 -5.04 13.02
N ILE A 237 7.49 -4.09 13.15
CA ILE A 237 8.84 -4.17 12.57
C ILE A 237 9.61 -5.38 13.12
N ASP A 238 9.59 -5.55 14.44
CA ASP A 238 10.35 -6.60 15.13
C ASP A 238 9.79 -7.99 14.84
N ASN A 239 8.47 -8.15 14.88
CA ASN A 239 7.82 -9.45 14.79
C ASN A 239 7.63 -9.94 13.34
N TYR A 240 7.45 -9.03 12.39
CA TYR A 240 7.04 -9.40 11.02
C TYR A 240 7.96 -8.87 9.92
N SER A 241 8.83 -7.89 10.23
CA SER A 241 9.77 -7.29 9.29
C SER A 241 9.15 -6.90 7.95
N PRO A 242 8.15 -5.99 7.92
CA PRO A 242 7.56 -5.50 6.68
C PRO A 242 8.62 -4.86 5.78
N ASP A 243 8.38 -4.89 4.47
CA ASP A 243 9.22 -4.24 3.46
C ASP A 243 8.66 -2.87 3.07
N LEU A 244 7.34 -2.69 3.17
CA LEU A 244 6.64 -1.43 2.99
C LEU A 244 5.77 -1.13 4.23
N ILE A 245 6.00 0.02 4.85
CA ILE A 245 5.05 0.59 5.84
C ILE A 245 4.27 1.69 5.15
N TYR A 246 2.95 1.53 5.09
CA TYR A 246 2.06 2.53 4.54
C TYR A 246 1.46 3.37 5.66
N PHE A 247 1.51 4.69 5.54
CA PHE A 247 0.77 5.59 6.41
C PHE A 247 -0.38 6.25 5.67
N ASP A 248 -1.56 6.14 6.26
CA ASP A 248 -2.69 7.00 5.89
C ASP A 248 -2.50 8.42 6.44
N SER A 249 -3.40 9.31 6.09
CA SER A 249 -3.43 10.72 6.51
C SER A 249 -3.51 10.91 8.03
N GLN A 250 -3.27 12.15 8.47
CA GLN A 250 -3.29 12.61 9.85
C GLN A 250 -2.02 12.34 10.67
N THR A 251 -0.92 11.93 10.03
CA THR A 251 0.37 11.78 10.72
C THR A 251 1.00 13.12 11.12
N GLN A 252 0.52 14.25 10.61
CA GLN A 252 0.82 15.60 11.15
C GLN A 252 0.37 15.77 12.61
N LYS A 253 -0.54 14.93 13.14
CA LYS A 253 -0.88 14.92 14.56
C LYS A 253 0.19 14.27 15.44
N ILE A 254 1.10 13.52 14.82
CA ILE A 254 2.21 12.86 15.51
C ILE A 254 3.39 13.84 15.57
N PRO A 255 4.00 14.07 16.74
CA PRO A 255 5.12 15.00 16.84
C PRO A 255 6.31 14.56 15.99
N GLU A 256 7.03 15.52 15.42
CA GLU A 256 8.19 15.30 14.56
C GLU A 256 9.24 14.36 15.17
N SER A 257 9.45 14.44 16.50
CA SER A 257 10.40 13.57 17.20
C SER A 257 10.06 12.09 17.06
N TYR A 258 8.78 11.73 17.20
CA TYR A 258 8.32 10.35 17.05
C TYR A 258 8.40 9.89 15.59
N LYS A 259 8.06 10.76 14.64
CA LYS A 259 8.19 10.47 13.19
C LYS A 259 9.64 10.18 12.78
N LYS A 260 10.58 11.00 13.25
CA LYS A 260 12.02 10.77 13.04
C LYS A 260 12.52 9.49 13.72
N GLU A 261 12.06 9.23 14.94
CA GLU A 261 12.44 8.01 15.67
C GLU A 261 11.92 6.75 14.97
N PHE A 262 10.70 6.77 14.45
CA PHE A 262 10.17 5.70 13.61
C PHE A 262 11.08 5.43 12.40
N ALA A 263 11.38 6.47 11.62
CA ALA A 263 12.16 6.31 10.39
C ALA A 263 13.58 5.79 10.71
N ALA A 264 14.23 6.34 11.73
CA ALA A 264 15.53 5.87 12.20
C ALA A 264 15.47 4.40 12.63
N TYR A 265 14.44 4.01 13.40
CA TYR A 265 14.27 2.63 13.83
C TYR A 265 14.12 1.67 12.65
N TYR A 266 13.23 2.01 11.71
CA TYR A 266 12.93 1.15 10.57
C TYR A 266 14.11 0.99 9.61
N PHE A 267 14.84 2.08 9.34
CA PHE A 267 16.03 2.03 8.47
C PHE A 267 17.19 1.28 9.12
N ASN A 268 17.42 1.45 10.42
CA ASN A 268 18.47 0.69 11.10
C ASN A 268 18.13 -0.81 11.22
N ASP A 269 16.86 -1.17 11.42
CA ASP A 269 16.41 -2.57 11.35
C ASP A 269 16.68 -3.16 9.96
N ALA A 270 16.37 -2.41 8.90
CA ALA A 270 16.62 -2.82 7.53
C ALA A 270 18.12 -3.05 7.24
N VAL A 271 18.99 -2.15 7.73
CA VAL A 271 20.46 -2.32 7.66
C VAL A 271 20.90 -3.57 8.39
N ALA A 272 20.43 -3.78 9.62
CA ALA A 272 20.79 -4.95 10.42
C ALA A 272 20.37 -6.28 9.75
N LYS A 273 19.28 -6.26 8.98
CA LYS A 273 18.76 -7.41 8.23
C LYS A 273 19.25 -7.47 6.77
N ASN A 274 20.16 -6.58 6.36
CA ASN A 274 20.67 -6.46 5.00
C ASN A 274 19.55 -6.43 3.93
N LYS A 275 18.53 -5.61 4.18
CA LYS A 275 17.39 -5.42 3.26
C LYS A 275 17.09 -3.95 3.01
N GLN A 276 16.37 -3.69 1.92
CA GLN A 276 15.80 -2.37 1.64
C GLN A 276 14.33 -2.36 2.03
N VAL A 277 13.94 -1.33 2.76
CA VAL A 277 12.57 -0.99 3.11
C VAL A 277 12.16 0.34 2.49
N VAL A 278 10.85 0.56 2.38
CA VAL A 278 10.23 1.83 2.00
C VAL A 278 9.09 2.16 2.96
N PHE A 279 8.75 3.44 3.11
CA PHE A 279 7.48 3.84 3.70
C PHE A 279 6.84 4.97 2.92
N THR A 280 5.51 5.06 2.97
CA THR A 280 4.73 6.06 2.25
C THR A 280 4.08 7.06 3.20
N HIS A 281 3.70 8.22 2.67
CA HIS A 281 2.92 9.24 3.36
C HIS A 281 1.86 9.83 2.45
N LYS A 282 0.84 10.46 3.03
CA LYS A 282 -0.13 11.29 2.32
C LYS A 282 0.12 12.77 2.56
N GLU A 283 -0.33 13.62 1.64
CA GLU A 283 -0.50 15.06 1.84
C GLU A 283 0.77 15.81 2.33
N GLY A 284 1.95 15.33 1.96
CA GLY A 284 3.23 15.93 2.37
C GLY A 284 3.54 15.82 3.87
N GLU A 285 2.90 14.89 4.59
CA GLU A 285 3.06 14.75 6.04
C GLU A 285 4.44 14.21 6.48
N PHE A 286 5.24 13.72 5.53
CA PHE A 286 6.67 13.39 5.67
C PHE A 286 7.50 13.99 4.53
N PRO A 287 8.81 14.22 4.72
CA PRO A 287 9.69 14.66 3.63
C PRO A 287 9.83 13.61 2.53
N LYS A 288 9.80 14.04 1.27
CA LYS A 288 10.00 13.16 0.09
C LYS A 288 11.41 12.58 -0.01
N THR A 289 12.38 13.19 0.65
CA THR A 289 13.77 12.71 0.73
C THR A 289 13.94 11.48 1.62
N VAL A 290 12.89 11.04 2.31
CA VAL A 290 12.94 9.86 3.19
C VAL A 290 11.78 8.89 2.96
N SER A 291 10.81 9.28 2.14
CA SER A 291 9.53 8.58 2.01
C SER A 291 8.87 8.85 0.67
N LEU A 292 7.94 7.98 0.27
CA LEU A 292 7.24 8.09 -1.01
C LEU A 292 5.85 8.70 -0.80
N GLU A 293 5.49 9.66 -1.65
CA GLU A 293 4.12 10.21 -1.63
C GLU A 293 3.14 9.18 -2.19
N ASP A 294 2.03 9.02 -1.48
CA ASP A 294 0.91 8.17 -1.85
C ASP A 294 -0.32 9.03 -2.21
N PHE A 295 -0.94 8.72 -3.34
CA PHE A 295 -2.13 9.42 -3.84
C PHE A 295 -3.36 8.51 -3.79
N GLU A 296 -4.18 8.65 -2.75
CA GLU A 296 -5.42 7.88 -2.59
C GLU A 296 -6.38 8.07 -3.77
N LYS A 297 -6.73 6.96 -4.44
CA LYS A 297 -7.59 6.96 -5.65
C LYS A 297 -7.16 8.04 -6.64
N GLY A 298 -5.84 8.20 -6.75
CA GLY A 298 -5.20 9.40 -7.24
C GLY A 298 -4.05 9.10 -8.17
N ARG A 299 -3.69 10.07 -9.02
CA ARG A 299 -2.66 9.87 -10.06
C ARG A 299 -1.98 11.18 -10.41
N MET A 300 -0.79 11.07 -10.99
CA MET A 300 -0.13 12.19 -11.65
C MET A 300 -0.65 12.35 -13.09
N ASN A 301 -0.78 13.59 -13.58
CA ASN A 301 -1.17 13.88 -14.96
C ASN A 301 0.02 13.99 -15.93
N LYS A 302 1.25 13.89 -15.41
CA LYS A 302 2.50 13.99 -16.17
C LYS A 302 3.55 13.04 -15.60
N ILE A 303 4.64 12.83 -16.36
CA ILE A 303 5.84 12.15 -15.85
C ILE A 303 6.40 12.97 -14.68
N THR A 304 6.80 12.27 -13.63
CA THR A 304 7.40 12.84 -12.42
C THR A 304 8.83 12.33 -12.27
N LYS A 305 9.66 13.13 -11.59
CA LYS A 305 11.03 12.72 -11.22
C LYS A 305 11.00 11.71 -10.07
N ASP A 306 10.25 12.04 -9.04
CA ASP A 306 10.14 11.22 -7.83
C ASP A 306 9.21 10.04 -8.11
N PHE A 307 9.53 8.88 -7.55
CA PHE A 307 8.65 7.72 -7.61
C PHE A 307 7.52 7.90 -6.60
N TRP A 308 6.32 7.42 -6.92
CA TRP A 308 5.14 7.58 -6.07
C TRP A 308 4.30 6.31 -6.02
N LEU A 309 3.48 6.19 -4.97
CA LEU A 309 2.47 5.15 -4.85
C LEU A 309 1.08 5.76 -5.10
N THR A 310 0.17 4.95 -5.61
CA THR A 310 -1.25 5.19 -5.42
C THR A 310 -1.92 3.91 -4.97
N ASP A 311 -2.84 4.06 -4.05
CA ASP A 311 -3.82 3.04 -3.73
C ASP A 311 -5.14 3.24 -4.51
N GLU A 312 -5.67 2.12 -4.98
CA GLU A 312 -6.98 2.01 -5.63
C GLU A 312 -7.67 0.77 -5.06
N THR A 313 -8.96 0.60 -5.31
CA THR A 313 -9.71 -0.58 -4.87
C THR A 313 -10.42 -1.30 -6.01
N VAL A 314 -10.58 -2.62 -5.89
CA VAL A 314 -11.44 -3.39 -6.82
C VAL A 314 -12.91 -2.97 -6.76
N SER A 315 -13.31 -2.34 -5.65
CA SER A 315 -14.68 -1.91 -5.40
C SER A 315 -15.00 -0.51 -5.92
N VAL A 316 -16.27 -0.16 -5.90
CA VAL A 316 -16.79 1.19 -6.09
C VAL A 316 -17.32 1.71 -4.76
N GLY A 317 -16.84 2.87 -4.31
CA GLY A 317 -17.30 3.54 -3.10
C GLY A 317 -16.48 3.23 -1.84
N SER A 318 -16.45 1.98 -1.38
CA SER A 318 -15.88 1.59 -0.07
C SER A 318 -14.57 0.82 -0.18
N TRP A 319 -13.64 0.98 0.77
CA TRP A 319 -12.46 0.12 0.88
C TRP A 319 -12.77 -1.24 1.53
N SER A 320 -13.72 -1.28 2.48
CA SER A 320 -14.16 -2.52 3.14
C SER A 320 -15.40 -3.14 2.49
N TYR A 321 -15.68 -4.41 2.79
CA TYR A 321 -16.84 -5.12 2.25
C TYR A 321 -18.16 -4.48 2.69
N THR A 322 -19.11 -4.38 1.76
CA THR A 322 -20.50 -4.03 2.04
C THR A 322 -21.45 -4.90 1.24
N HIS A 323 -22.69 -5.06 1.70
CA HIS A 323 -23.70 -5.84 0.96
C HIS A 323 -24.05 -5.26 -0.41
N THR A 324 -23.82 -3.97 -0.62
CA THR A 324 -24.10 -3.25 -1.87
C THR A 324 -22.84 -2.88 -2.63
N LEU A 325 -21.71 -3.54 -2.34
CA LEU A 325 -20.41 -3.22 -2.92
C LEU A 325 -20.42 -3.42 -4.44
N GLY A 326 -20.36 -2.32 -5.19
CA GLY A 326 -20.10 -2.36 -6.62
C GLY A 326 -18.64 -2.73 -6.87
N LEU A 327 -18.34 -3.30 -8.04
CA LEU A 327 -16.98 -3.67 -8.44
C LEU A 327 -16.59 -3.00 -9.76
N LYS A 328 -15.31 -2.65 -9.87
CA LYS A 328 -14.66 -2.28 -11.13
C LYS A 328 -14.43 -3.54 -11.97
N LYS A 329 -14.11 -3.34 -13.24
CA LYS A 329 -13.69 -4.42 -14.14
C LYS A 329 -12.16 -4.52 -14.21
N ALA A 330 -11.65 -5.67 -14.63
CA ALA A 330 -10.21 -5.89 -14.74
C ALA A 330 -9.55 -4.95 -15.76
N ASP A 331 -10.21 -4.64 -16.88
CA ASP A 331 -9.72 -3.71 -17.90
C ASP A 331 -9.49 -2.31 -17.32
N GLU A 332 -10.43 -1.79 -16.52
CA GLU A 332 -10.30 -0.50 -15.84
C GLU A 332 -9.04 -0.45 -14.96
N ILE A 333 -8.74 -1.53 -14.23
CA ILE A 333 -7.58 -1.60 -13.34
C ILE A 333 -6.28 -1.76 -14.13
N ILE A 334 -6.28 -2.56 -15.21
CA ILE A 334 -5.13 -2.71 -16.11
C ILE A 334 -4.79 -1.36 -16.76
N HIS A 335 -5.78 -0.58 -17.19
CA HIS A 335 -5.57 0.74 -17.77
C HIS A 335 -4.99 1.72 -16.76
N VAL A 336 -5.54 1.73 -15.54
CA VAL A 336 -5.02 2.53 -14.43
C VAL A 336 -3.57 2.16 -14.13
N LEU A 337 -3.24 0.88 -14.02
CA LEU A 337 -1.88 0.39 -13.82
C LEU A 337 -0.92 0.88 -14.93
N ALA A 338 -1.32 0.73 -16.20
CA ALA A 338 -0.49 1.17 -17.33
C ALA A 338 -0.23 2.68 -17.32
N ASP A 339 -1.23 3.49 -16.96
CA ASP A 339 -1.12 4.95 -16.85
C ASP A 339 -0.22 5.38 -15.67
N ILE A 340 -0.31 4.68 -14.53
CA ILE A 340 0.53 4.93 -13.35
C ILE A 340 2.00 4.61 -13.66
N VAL A 341 2.26 3.42 -14.22
CA VAL A 341 3.62 2.95 -14.48
C VAL A 341 4.32 3.83 -15.51
N SER A 342 3.59 4.30 -16.54
CA SER A 342 4.16 5.20 -17.54
C SER A 342 4.50 6.60 -17.03
N LYS A 343 4.01 6.97 -15.84
CA LYS A 343 4.24 8.26 -15.16
C LYS A 343 5.07 8.16 -13.88
N ASN A 344 5.84 7.07 -13.76
CA ASN A 344 6.79 6.83 -12.67
C ASN A 344 6.16 6.46 -11.32
N GLY A 345 5.04 5.71 -11.31
CA GLY A 345 4.40 5.25 -10.08
C GLY A 345 4.28 3.73 -9.95
N ALA A 346 3.79 3.29 -8.79
CA ALA A 346 3.30 1.95 -8.49
C ALA A 346 1.85 1.98 -8.00
N LEU A 347 1.11 0.90 -8.25
CA LEU A 347 -0.28 0.71 -7.86
C LEU A 347 -0.37 -0.31 -6.71
N MET A 348 -1.04 0.06 -5.63
CA MET A 348 -1.42 -0.85 -4.54
C MET A 348 -2.94 -1.04 -4.55
N LEU A 349 -3.40 -2.20 -5.00
CA LEU A 349 -4.82 -2.48 -5.17
C LEU A 349 -5.43 -3.12 -3.92
N ASN A 350 -6.46 -2.50 -3.38
CA ASN A 350 -7.24 -3.02 -2.27
C ASN A 350 -8.26 -4.08 -2.73
N VAL A 351 -8.37 -5.15 -1.96
CA VAL A 351 -9.55 -6.03 -1.93
C VAL A 351 -10.37 -5.82 -0.66
N SER A 352 -11.63 -6.24 -0.71
CA SER A 352 -12.62 -6.03 0.35
C SER A 352 -13.17 -7.37 0.85
N PRO A 353 -12.44 -8.10 1.72
CA PRO A 353 -12.90 -9.36 2.30
C PRO A 353 -14.11 -9.18 3.23
N MET A 354 -14.96 -10.20 3.30
CA MET A 354 -16.03 -10.30 4.29
C MET A 354 -15.47 -10.52 5.70
N ALA A 355 -16.24 -10.20 6.75
CA ALA A 355 -15.81 -10.38 8.15
C ALA A 355 -15.35 -11.80 8.51
N ASP A 356 -15.85 -12.83 7.83
CA ASP A 356 -15.41 -14.21 8.04
C ASP A 356 -14.05 -14.54 7.38
N GLY A 357 -13.47 -13.64 6.59
CA GLY A 357 -12.20 -13.82 5.88
C GLY A 357 -12.35 -14.25 4.42
N THR A 358 -13.57 -14.38 3.91
CA THR A 358 -13.81 -14.70 2.50
C THR A 358 -13.55 -13.50 1.61
N ILE A 359 -12.63 -13.62 0.65
CA ILE A 359 -12.61 -12.75 -0.54
C ILE A 359 -13.63 -13.32 -1.52
N LEU A 360 -14.68 -12.57 -1.85
CA LEU A 360 -15.75 -13.07 -2.72
C LEU A 360 -15.25 -13.40 -4.13
N GLN A 361 -15.83 -14.44 -4.74
CA GLN A 361 -15.39 -14.96 -6.05
C GLN A 361 -15.31 -13.86 -7.12
N ASN A 362 -16.26 -12.95 -7.16
CA ASN A 362 -16.26 -11.83 -8.11
C ASN A 362 -15.05 -10.89 -7.96
N GLN A 363 -14.49 -10.71 -6.75
CA GLN A 363 -13.23 -10.00 -6.55
C GLN A 363 -12.03 -10.86 -6.94
N GLN A 364 -12.07 -12.17 -6.66
CA GLN A 364 -11.03 -13.10 -7.08
C GLN A 364 -10.90 -13.15 -8.60
N ASP A 365 -12.03 -13.21 -9.32
CA ASP A 365 -12.07 -13.26 -10.78
C ASP A 365 -11.38 -12.03 -11.40
N ILE A 366 -11.64 -10.83 -10.88
CA ILE A 366 -10.98 -9.59 -11.31
C ILE A 366 -9.46 -9.70 -11.12
N LEU A 367 -9.01 -10.18 -9.95
CA LEU A 367 -7.58 -10.35 -9.69
C LEU A 367 -6.93 -11.38 -10.62
N LEU A 368 -7.62 -12.50 -10.89
CA LEU A 368 -7.12 -13.55 -11.77
C LEU A 368 -7.08 -13.09 -13.24
N GLU A 369 -8.03 -12.28 -13.68
CA GLU A 369 -8.02 -11.64 -15.01
C GLU A 369 -6.82 -10.68 -15.17
N ILE A 370 -6.56 -9.85 -14.16
CA ILE A 370 -5.37 -8.98 -14.11
C ILE A 370 -4.09 -9.82 -14.17
N GLY A 371 -4.02 -10.89 -13.37
CA GLY A 371 -2.89 -11.81 -13.35
C GLY A 371 -2.64 -12.52 -14.67
N ALA A 372 -3.70 -12.97 -15.34
CA ALA A 372 -3.61 -13.56 -16.67
C ALA A 372 -3.04 -12.57 -17.70
N TRP A 373 -3.42 -11.29 -17.62
CA TRP A 373 -2.85 -10.24 -18.46
C TRP A 373 -1.38 -9.97 -18.13
N LEU A 374 -1.02 -9.83 -16.84
CA LEU A 374 0.36 -9.58 -16.38
C LEU A 374 1.30 -10.75 -16.66
N LYS A 375 0.80 -11.99 -16.71
CA LYS A 375 1.60 -13.15 -17.10
C LYS A 375 2.15 -13.04 -18.53
N ILE A 376 1.38 -12.43 -19.43
CA ILE A 376 1.77 -12.24 -20.84
C ILE A 376 2.51 -10.92 -21.03
N ASN A 377 2.01 -9.85 -20.42
CA ASN A 377 2.41 -8.48 -20.69
C ASN A 377 3.32 -7.87 -19.63
N GLY A 378 3.63 -8.62 -18.56
CA GLY A 378 4.37 -8.14 -17.39
C GLY A 378 5.77 -7.63 -17.71
N GLU A 379 6.38 -8.03 -18.83
CA GLU A 379 7.66 -7.47 -19.30
C GLU A 379 7.60 -5.95 -19.50
N ALA A 380 6.44 -5.42 -19.91
CA ALA A 380 6.22 -3.97 -20.08
C ALA A 380 5.94 -3.23 -18.75
N ILE A 381 5.67 -3.96 -17.68
CA ILE A 381 5.33 -3.41 -16.37
C ILE A 381 6.52 -3.58 -15.42
N TYR A 382 6.87 -4.81 -15.09
CA TYR A 382 7.87 -5.12 -14.07
C TYR A 382 9.30 -4.77 -14.51
N GLY A 383 9.99 -4.02 -13.66
CA GLY A 383 11.34 -3.53 -13.93
C GLY A 383 11.43 -2.49 -15.04
N SER A 384 10.30 -2.00 -15.56
CA SER A 384 10.31 -0.90 -16.55
C SER A 384 10.50 0.46 -15.86
N ARG A 385 10.86 1.46 -16.64
CA ARG A 385 10.92 2.88 -16.28
C ARG A 385 10.11 3.69 -17.29
N THR A 386 9.90 4.97 -17.00
CA THR A 386 9.24 5.86 -17.94
C THR A 386 10.06 6.02 -19.22
N TRP A 387 9.37 6.15 -20.35
CA TRP A 387 9.99 6.65 -21.57
C TRP A 387 9.85 8.19 -21.64
N ASP A 388 10.36 8.84 -22.69
CA ASP A 388 10.33 10.29 -22.90
C ASP A 388 8.90 10.85 -23.00
N LYS A 389 7.94 9.98 -23.36
CA LYS A 389 6.50 10.23 -23.32
C LYS A 389 5.82 9.14 -22.51
N PHE A 390 4.84 9.51 -21.70
CA PHE A 390 4.06 8.55 -20.91
C PHE A 390 2.93 7.90 -21.72
N GLY A 391 2.48 8.56 -22.79
CA GLY A 391 1.35 8.09 -23.58
C GLY A 391 0.86 9.09 -24.63
N GLU A 392 -0.12 8.64 -25.40
CA GLU A 392 -0.89 9.41 -26.38
C GLU A 392 -2.34 8.91 -26.41
N GLY A 393 -3.21 9.64 -27.10
CA GLY A 393 -4.63 9.30 -27.22
C GLY A 393 -5.57 10.46 -26.86
N PRO A 394 -6.88 10.27 -27.09
CA PRO A 394 -7.88 11.30 -26.83
C PRO A 394 -8.15 11.51 -25.33
N THR A 395 -7.89 10.51 -24.49
CA THR A 395 -8.28 10.54 -23.08
C THR A 395 -7.21 11.23 -22.24
N LYS A 396 -7.59 12.39 -21.67
CA LYS A 396 -6.69 13.22 -20.86
C LYS A 396 -7.13 13.28 -19.41
N GLN A 397 -6.14 13.25 -18.52
CA GLN A 397 -6.30 13.59 -17.12
C GLN A 397 -5.86 15.04 -16.93
N GLU A 398 -6.77 15.93 -16.56
CA GLU A 398 -6.46 17.36 -16.49
C GLU A 398 -5.65 17.73 -15.24
N LYS A 399 -5.88 17.06 -14.10
CA LYS A 399 -5.25 17.38 -12.81
C LYS A 399 -4.49 16.20 -12.21
N SER A 400 -3.47 16.50 -11.41
CA SER A 400 -2.85 15.52 -10.49
C SER A 400 -3.52 15.60 -9.13
N GLY A 401 -3.40 14.54 -8.32
CA GLY A 401 -3.82 14.54 -6.92
C GLY A 401 -4.63 13.32 -6.52
N MET A 402 -5.23 13.39 -5.33
CA MET A 402 -6.06 12.35 -4.72
C MET A 402 -7.52 12.46 -5.15
N PHE A 403 -8.28 11.37 -4.99
CA PHE A 403 -9.71 11.25 -5.27
C PHE A 403 -10.10 11.79 -6.64
N LEU A 404 -9.44 11.28 -7.68
CA LEU A 404 -9.73 11.65 -9.05
C LEU A 404 -10.97 10.95 -9.56
N ASP A 405 -11.70 11.62 -10.44
CA ASP A 405 -12.83 11.04 -11.13
C ASP A 405 -12.38 9.86 -12.01
N LYS A 406 -13.30 8.92 -12.21
CA LYS A 406 -13.08 7.78 -13.12
C LYS A 406 -12.77 8.30 -14.53
N ILE A 407 -11.71 7.77 -15.11
CA ILE A 407 -11.35 7.97 -16.52
C ILE A 407 -11.56 6.64 -17.24
N THR A 408 -12.26 6.69 -18.37
CA THR A 408 -12.46 5.53 -19.24
C THR A 408 -11.60 5.69 -20.48
N TYR A 409 -10.62 4.81 -20.63
CA TYR A 409 -9.74 4.80 -21.81
C TYR A 409 -10.39 4.04 -22.97
N THR A 410 -9.85 4.26 -24.16
CA THR A 410 -10.28 3.62 -25.39
C THR A 410 -9.11 2.94 -26.09
N PRO A 411 -9.35 2.10 -27.13
CA PRO A 411 -8.29 1.53 -27.96
C PRO A 411 -7.43 2.57 -28.70
N GLN A 412 -7.75 3.87 -28.65
CA GLN A 412 -6.93 4.96 -29.18
C GLN A 412 -5.93 5.51 -28.14
N ASP A 413 -6.04 5.11 -26.88
CA ASP A 413 -5.12 5.48 -25.82
C ASP A 413 -3.95 4.48 -25.75
N ILE A 414 -2.74 5.02 -25.71
CA ILE A 414 -1.50 4.26 -25.58
C ILE A 414 -0.73 4.76 -24.36
N ARG A 415 -0.11 3.85 -23.61
CA ARG A 415 0.83 4.16 -22.53
C ARG A 415 2.19 3.54 -22.82
N TYR A 416 3.25 4.29 -22.53
CA TYR A 416 4.60 3.87 -22.86
C TYR A 416 5.44 3.60 -21.63
N THR A 417 6.19 2.52 -21.68
CA THR A 417 7.24 2.21 -20.72
C THR A 417 8.50 1.82 -21.48
N ARG A 418 9.65 1.82 -20.79
CA ARG A 418 10.93 1.43 -21.36
C ARG A 418 11.65 0.47 -20.42
N LYS A 419 12.29 -0.54 -21.02
CA LYS A 419 13.27 -1.40 -20.33
C LYS A 419 14.46 -1.59 -21.26
N GLU A 420 15.63 -1.12 -20.83
CA GLU A 420 16.86 -1.15 -21.63
C GLU A 420 16.64 -0.53 -23.03
N ASN A 421 16.88 -1.30 -24.10
CA ASN A 421 16.71 -0.87 -25.48
C ASN A 421 15.33 -1.20 -26.05
N THR A 422 14.35 -1.53 -25.20
CA THR A 422 12.98 -1.85 -25.61
C THR A 422 12.01 -0.80 -25.10
N ILE A 423 11.20 -0.27 -26.01
CA ILE A 423 10.04 0.57 -25.69
C ILE A 423 8.79 -0.31 -25.82
N TYR A 424 7.90 -0.24 -24.83
CA TYR A 424 6.62 -0.94 -24.87
C TYR A 424 5.51 0.09 -25.06
N ALA A 425 4.64 -0.16 -26.03
CA ALA A 425 3.43 0.62 -26.24
C ALA A 425 2.23 -0.24 -25.84
N ILE A 426 1.61 0.12 -24.71
CA ILE A 426 0.45 -0.56 -24.13
C ILE A 426 -0.80 0.11 -24.69
N VAL A 427 -1.50 -0.56 -25.61
CA VAL A 427 -2.73 -0.07 -26.23
C VAL A 427 -3.91 -0.47 -25.34
N LEU A 428 -4.70 0.52 -24.90
CA LEU A 428 -5.73 0.36 -23.86
C LEU A 428 -7.08 -0.13 -24.42
N GLY A 429 -7.01 -1.24 -25.17
CA GLY A 429 -8.16 -1.95 -25.73
C GLY A 429 -7.86 -2.51 -27.12
N TRP A 430 -8.70 -3.43 -27.60
CA TRP A 430 -8.54 -4.01 -28.94
C TRP A 430 -9.25 -3.16 -30.02
N PRO A 431 -8.54 -2.60 -31.01
CA PRO A 431 -9.15 -1.75 -32.05
C PRO A 431 -9.68 -2.53 -33.27
N GLY A 432 -9.66 -3.86 -33.23
CA GLY A 432 -10.06 -4.72 -34.35
C GLY A 432 -8.87 -5.43 -35.01
N THR A 433 -9.17 -6.30 -35.98
CA THR A 433 -8.21 -7.14 -36.70
C THR A 433 -7.72 -6.46 -37.97
N SER A 434 -6.43 -6.58 -38.30
CA SER A 434 -5.83 -5.89 -39.46
C SER A 434 -6.05 -4.37 -39.44
N THR A 435 -6.31 -3.80 -38.26
CA THR A 435 -6.57 -2.38 -38.05
C THR A 435 -5.24 -1.64 -38.07
N PRO A 436 -5.08 -0.60 -38.91
CA PRO A 436 -3.91 0.26 -38.89
C PRO A 436 -3.79 1.02 -37.55
N ILE A 437 -2.59 1.03 -36.99
CA ILE A 437 -2.22 1.83 -35.82
C ILE A 437 -1.01 2.69 -36.18
N THR A 438 -1.05 3.95 -35.76
CA THR A 438 0.06 4.89 -35.84
C THR A 438 0.41 5.34 -34.43
N LEU A 439 1.64 5.09 -34.00
CA LEU A 439 2.18 5.64 -32.77
C LEU A 439 2.80 7.01 -33.08
N THR A 440 2.02 8.05 -32.83
CA THR A 440 2.34 9.44 -33.19
C THR A 440 3.47 10.03 -32.37
N SER A 441 3.77 9.46 -31.20
CA SER A 441 4.93 9.83 -30.37
C SER A 441 6.27 9.57 -31.05
N PHE A 442 6.34 8.69 -32.05
CA PHE A 442 7.57 8.36 -32.80
C PHE A 442 7.80 9.33 -33.96
N THR A 443 7.80 10.64 -33.69
CA THR A 443 8.03 11.68 -34.71
C THR A 443 9.18 12.59 -34.30
N THR A 444 9.88 13.16 -35.29
CA THR A 444 10.92 14.17 -35.04
C THR A 444 10.36 15.43 -34.38
N LYS A 445 9.07 15.74 -34.56
CA LYS A 445 8.39 16.82 -33.84
C LYS A 445 8.32 16.58 -32.33
N ILE A 446 8.14 15.32 -31.92
CA ILE A 446 7.91 14.96 -30.51
C ILE A 446 9.21 14.56 -29.81
N LEU A 447 10.08 13.80 -30.49
CA LEU A 447 11.31 13.26 -29.92
C LEU A 447 12.56 14.02 -30.38
N GLY A 448 12.45 14.92 -31.38
CA GLY A 448 13.61 15.59 -31.95
C GLY A 448 14.60 14.59 -32.55
N GLU A 449 15.88 14.80 -32.25
CA GLU A 449 16.98 13.92 -32.63
C GLU A 449 16.98 12.58 -31.85
N ASN A 450 16.17 12.45 -30.79
CA ASN A 450 16.07 11.24 -29.97
C ASN A 450 15.12 10.18 -30.54
N ILE A 451 14.68 10.32 -31.79
CA ILE A 451 13.85 9.30 -32.43
C ILE A 451 14.64 7.97 -32.49
N PRO A 452 14.12 6.88 -31.91
CA PRO A 452 14.90 5.65 -31.79
C PRO A 452 15.07 4.98 -33.16
N ASN A 453 16.23 4.37 -33.38
CA ASN A 453 16.43 3.48 -34.52
C ASN A 453 15.76 2.13 -34.23
N ILE A 454 14.61 1.89 -34.85
CA ILE A 454 13.79 0.70 -34.62
C ILE A 454 14.35 -0.49 -35.41
N LYS A 455 14.70 -1.56 -34.69
CA LYS A 455 15.16 -2.84 -35.23
C LYS A 455 14.01 -3.80 -35.52
N GLY A 456 12.97 -3.76 -34.69
CA GLY A 456 11.87 -4.72 -34.77
C GLY A 456 10.63 -4.24 -34.01
N VAL A 457 9.47 -4.69 -34.50
CA VAL A 457 8.18 -4.51 -33.84
C VAL A 457 7.55 -5.89 -33.70
N SER A 458 7.04 -6.21 -32.51
CA SER A 458 6.29 -7.44 -32.22
C SER A 458 5.19 -7.14 -31.22
N ILE A 459 4.31 -8.12 -30.96
CA ILE A 459 3.25 -8.00 -29.95
C ILE A 459 3.44 -9.11 -28.92
N LEU A 460 3.45 -8.77 -27.63
CA LEU A 460 3.57 -9.76 -26.56
C LEU A 460 2.38 -10.74 -26.61
N GLY A 461 2.66 -12.04 -26.46
CA GLY A 461 1.67 -13.10 -26.61
C GLY A 461 1.32 -13.46 -28.07
N HIS A 462 1.89 -12.76 -29.05
CA HIS A 462 1.77 -13.10 -30.48
C HIS A 462 3.09 -13.68 -31.02
N LYS A 463 3.00 -14.66 -31.93
CA LYS A 463 4.20 -15.26 -32.53
C LYS A 463 4.65 -14.47 -33.75
N GLY A 464 5.93 -14.06 -33.75
CA GLY A 464 6.57 -13.40 -34.89
C GLY A 464 6.55 -11.87 -34.80
N GLY A 465 7.31 -11.24 -35.70
CA GLY A 465 7.33 -9.79 -35.85
C GLY A 465 6.11 -9.27 -36.60
N VAL A 466 5.81 -7.99 -36.42
CA VAL A 466 4.77 -7.25 -37.13
C VAL A 466 5.44 -6.35 -38.17
N PRO A 467 5.03 -6.39 -39.45
CA PRO A 467 5.52 -5.43 -40.44
C PRO A 467 5.25 -4.00 -39.98
N PHE A 468 6.28 -3.16 -40.06
CA PHE A 468 6.20 -1.77 -39.64
C PHE A 468 6.90 -0.83 -40.62
N SER A 469 6.51 0.44 -40.58
CA SER A 469 7.21 1.53 -41.25
C SER A 469 7.26 2.75 -40.33
N LEU A 470 8.34 3.52 -40.42
CA LEU A 470 8.50 4.77 -39.69
C LEU A 470 8.53 5.92 -40.71
N ASP A 471 7.62 6.87 -40.59
CA ASP A 471 7.61 8.08 -41.41
C ASP A 471 7.43 9.35 -40.56
N THR A 472 7.19 10.50 -41.19
CA THR A 472 7.03 11.79 -40.51
C THR A 472 5.84 11.88 -39.56
N ASN A 473 4.86 10.97 -39.69
CA ASN A 473 3.64 10.92 -38.90
C ASN A 473 3.71 9.93 -37.72
N GLY A 474 4.68 9.03 -37.72
CA GLY A 474 4.92 8.11 -36.60
C GLY A 474 5.38 6.72 -37.01
N LEU A 475 5.31 5.80 -36.04
CA LEU A 475 5.52 4.37 -36.28
C LEU A 475 4.20 3.70 -36.65
N HIS A 476 4.15 3.10 -37.83
CA HIS A 476 2.96 2.47 -38.38
C HIS A 476 3.07 0.95 -38.34
N PHE A 477 1.99 0.29 -37.95
CA PHE A 477 1.81 -1.15 -38.05
C PHE A 477 0.32 -1.50 -38.15
N LYS A 478 -0.01 -2.79 -38.29
CA LYS A 478 -1.40 -3.28 -38.21
C LYS A 478 -1.53 -4.30 -37.10
N THR A 479 -2.69 -4.33 -36.45
CA THR A 479 -3.03 -5.44 -35.56
C THR A 479 -3.06 -6.76 -36.33
N PRO A 480 -2.69 -7.88 -35.71
CA PRO A 480 -2.80 -9.19 -36.35
C PRO A 480 -4.26 -9.57 -36.63
N GLU A 481 -4.46 -10.56 -37.50
CA GLU A 481 -5.79 -11.13 -37.77
C GLU A 481 -6.36 -11.85 -36.55
N GLN A 482 -5.49 -12.42 -35.71
CA GLN A 482 -5.88 -13.00 -34.44
C GLN A 482 -5.99 -11.91 -33.37
N LYS A 483 -7.15 -11.85 -32.72
CA LYS A 483 -7.34 -11.01 -31.53
C LYS A 483 -6.41 -11.44 -30.40
N ILE A 484 -5.66 -10.48 -29.86
CA ILE A 484 -4.67 -10.73 -28.79
C ILE A 484 -5.32 -10.65 -27.41
N ASN A 485 -5.95 -9.51 -27.08
CA ASN A 485 -6.62 -9.31 -25.79
C ASN A 485 -7.58 -8.12 -25.91
N ASP A 486 -8.82 -8.27 -25.42
CA ASP A 486 -9.85 -7.22 -25.47
C ASP A 486 -9.54 -6.03 -24.57
N MET A 487 -8.93 -6.28 -23.41
CA MET A 487 -8.70 -5.29 -22.35
C MET A 487 -7.54 -4.36 -22.71
N ALA A 488 -6.39 -4.93 -23.05
CA ALA A 488 -5.20 -4.19 -23.51
C ALA A 488 -4.18 -5.16 -24.11
N PHE A 489 -3.37 -4.70 -25.06
CA PHE A 489 -2.25 -5.48 -25.60
C PHE A 489 -0.98 -4.63 -25.69
N VAL A 490 0.17 -5.30 -25.72
CA VAL A 490 1.48 -4.63 -25.70
C VAL A 490 2.23 -4.85 -26.99
N VAL A 491 2.59 -3.75 -27.63
CA VAL A 491 3.53 -3.72 -28.75
C VAL A 491 4.94 -3.55 -28.18
N LYS A 492 5.83 -4.48 -28.51
CA LYS A 492 7.25 -4.45 -28.15
C LYS A 492 8.04 -3.86 -29.32
N ILE A 493 8.75 -2.77 -29.05
CA ILE A 493 9.51 -1.98 -30.04
C ILE A 493 10.98 -2.06 -29.65
N GLU A 494 11.74 -2.85 -30.39
CA GLU A 494 13.17 -3.06 -30.15
C GLU A 494 13.98 -1.96 -30.84
N THR A 495 14.85 -1.29 -30.09
CA THR A 495 15.66 -0.17 -30.56
C THR A 495 17.15 -0.53 -30.55
N LYS A 496 17.97 0.24 -31.27
CA LYS A 496 19.40 -0.10 -31.47
C LYS A 496 20.22 -0.13 -30.20
#